data_AF-A0A2D8N0D0-F1
#
_entry.id   AF-A0A2D8N0D0-F1
#
_cell.length_a   1.000
_cell.length_b   1.000
_cell.length_c   1.000
_cell.angle_alpha   90.00
_cell.angle_beta   90.00
_cell.angle_gamma   90.00
#
_symmetry.space_group_name_H-M   'P 1'
#
loop_
_entity.id
_entity.type
_entity.pdbx_description
1 polymer ?
#
loop_
_entity_poly.entity_id
_entity_poly.type
_entity_poly.pdbx_seq_one_letter_code
_entity_poly.pdbx_strand_id
1 'polypeptide(L)'
;MGARLRIAILATGLVLVGAMSLDAMIVRKYPMKEVLKQSQYVFEARVKAVDARKKRFVVELVRELKGTSPFSRLNLNLQVSSKKEHPELLLKRVRDGLPVVIFGTRVRGDFFFLGYTNGTWFSMGSKSLPSKEPGRRAAAVCAFRCCEIYLRRTYRGKTSELLALLPDALAGKKPAPAYDPKVKPGVGAELKPAGAGS
;
A
#
# COMPACT_ATOMS: atom_id res chain seq x y z
N MET A 1 9.47 -82.06 -17.06
CA MET A 1 9.43 -80.95 -18.05
C MET A 1 8.01 -80.39 -18.01
N GLY A 2 7.73 -79.29 -17.33
CA GLY A 2 7.82 -77.92 -17.86
C GLY A 2 6.54 -77.63 -18.68
N ALA A 3 5.67 -76.66 -18.40
CA ALA A 3 5.84 -75.38 -17.74
C ALA A 3 4.53 -74.91 -17.11
N ARG A 4 4.69 -74.11 -16.05
CA ARG A 4 3.66 -73.27 -15.42
C ARG A 4 3.37 -72.10 -16.36
N LEU A 5 2.09 -71.76 -16.58
CA LEU A 5 1.73 -70.43 -17.08
C LEU A 5 0.70 -69.80 -16.13
N ARG A 6 1.18 -68.77 -15.44
CA ARG A 6 0.49 -68.03 -14.38
C ARG A 6 -0.47 -67.05 -15.04
N ILE A 7 -1.75 -67.12 -14.67
CA ILE A 7 -2.73 -66.08 -15.01
C ILE A 7 -2.40 -64.87 -14.14
N ALA A 8 -1.92 -63.82 -14.79
CA ALA A 8 -1.76 -62.49 -14.22
C ALA A 8 -2.89 -61.59 -14.75
N ILE A 9 -3.10 -60.48 -14.04
CA ILE A 9 -3.86 -59.26 -14.39
C ILE A 9 -5.17 -59.12 -13.59
N LEU A 10 -5.06 -58.43 -12.45
CA LEU A 10 -6.00 -57.49 -11.78
C LEU A 10 -5.47 -57.38 -10.33
N ALA A 11 -5.12 -56.25 -9.72
CA ALA A 11 -5.44 -54.86 -9.96
C ALA A 11 -4.24 -54.01 -9.50
N THR A 12 -3.75 -53.13 -10.36
CA THR A 12 -2.74 -52.12 -10.01
C THR A 12 -3.35 -50.75 -10.27
N GLY A 13 -3.35 -49.89 -9.26
CA GLY A 13 -3.39 -48.45 -9.47
C GLY A 13 -4.62 -47.72 -8.94
N LEU A 14 -4.91 -47.81 -7.64
CA LEU A 14 -5.58 -46.69 -6.97
C LEU A 14 -4.52 -45.59 -6.77
N VAL A 15 -4.34 -44.76 -7.80
CA VAL A 15 -3.47 -43.58 -7.74
C VAL A 15 -4.04 -42.64 -6.68
N LEU A 16 -3.23 -42.37 -5.65
CA LEU A 16 -3.46 -41.31 -4.66
C LEU A 16 -3.80 -40.00 -5.40
N VAL A 17 -5.07 -39.59 -5.32
CA VAL A 17 -5.45 -38.21 -5.57
C VAL A 17 -4.91 -37.39 -4.40
N GLY A 18 -3.66 -36.95 -4.54
CA GLY A 18 -3.05 -36.00 -3.63
C GLY A 18 -3.91 -34.73 -3.62
N ALA A 19 -4.51 -34.45 -2.47
CA ALA A 19 -5.15 -33.17 -2.21
C ALA A 19 -4.08 -32.08 -2.27
N MET A 20 -3.85 -31.52 -3.46
CA MET A 20 -3.16 -30.26 -3.58
C MET A 20 -4.09 -29.23 -2.99
N SER A 21 -3.88 -28.88 -1.72
CA SER A 21 -4.46 -27.68 -1.13
C SER A 21 -3.91 -26.49 -1.90
N LEU A 22 -4.63 -26.11 -2.96
CA LEU A 22 -4.41 -24.84 -3.63
C LEU A 22 -4.95 -23.78 -2.68
N ASP A 23 -4.08 -23.25 -1.81
CA ASP A 23 -4.36 -22.03 -1.06
C ASP A 23 -4.48 -20.86 -2.04
N ALA A 24 -5.61 -20.80 -2.73
CA ALA A 24 -5.96 -19.77 -3.69
C ALA A 24 -6.34 -18.52 -2.89
N MET A 25 -5.34 -17.80 -2.40
CA MET A 25 -5.54 -16.48 -1.83
C MET A 25 -6.11 -15.56 -2.92
N ILE A 26 -7.39 -15.21 -2.80
CA ILE A 26 -8.08 -14.31 -3.74
C ILE A 26 -7.49 -12.90 -3.56
N VAL A 27 -6.47 -12.58 -4.37
CA VAL A 27 -5.92 -11.23 -4.41
C VAL A 27 -6.85 -10.36 -5.26
N ARG A 28 -7.62 -9.49 -4.60
CA ARG A 28 -8.48 -8.53 -5.29
C ARG A 28 -7.62 -7.61 -6.17
N LYS A 29 -7.97 -7.53 -7.46
CA LYS A 29 -7.37 -6.54 -8.37
C LYS A 29 -7.70 -5.14 -7.87
N TYR A 30 -6.67 -4.34 -7.61
CA TYR A 30 -6.84 -2.97 -7.15
C TYR A 30 -6.02 -1.99 -8.01
N PRO A 31 -6.44 -1.74 -9.26
CA PRO A 31 -5.71 -0.90 -10.22
C PRO A 31 -5.72 0.58 -9.81
N MET A 32 -4.76 1.38 -10.29
CA MET A 32 -4.67 2.80 -9.96
C MET A 32 -5.95 3.56 -10.32
N LYS A 33 -6.60 3.22 -11.44
CA LYS A 33 -7.91 3.78 -11.82
C LYS A 33 -8.96 3.64 -10.71
N GLU A 34 -9.00 2.49 -10.03
CA GLU A 34 -9.94 2.25 -8.93
C GLU A 34 -9.53 3.03 -7.66
N VAL A 35 -8.23 3.08 -7.35
CA VAL A 35 -7.70 3.92 -6.25
C VAL A 35 -8.15 5.38 -6.44
N LEU A 36 -7.92 5.94 -7.63
CA LEU A 36 -8.29 7.33 -7.94
C LEU A 36 -9.81 7.55 -7.91
N LYS A 37 -10.60 6.57 -8.37
CA LYS A 37 -12.07 6.64 -8.34
C LYS A 37 -12.59 6.69 -6.90
N GLN A 38 -12.08 5.81 -6.02
CA GLN A 38 -12.52 5.69 -4.63
C GLN A 38 -11.97 6.81 -3.73
N SER A 39 -10.87 7.44 -4.12
CA SER A 39 -10.28 8.54 -3.37
C SER A 39 -11.14 9.79 -3.49
N GLN A 40 -11.60 10.34 -2.37
CA GLN A 40 -12.21 11.66 -2.33
C GLN A 40 -11.14 12.76 -2.37
N TYR A 41 -9.99 12.48 -1.74
CA TYR A 41 -8.86 13.37 -1.67
C TYR A 41 -7.64 12.68 -2.26
N VAL A 42 -6.88 13.38 -3.09
CA VAL A 42 -5.54 12.97 -3.52
C VAL A 42 -4.65 14.18 -3.34
N PHE A 43 -3.55 14.04 -2.62
CA PHE A 43 -2.63 15.14 -2.38
C PHE A 43 -1.18 14.68 -2.29
N GLU A 44 -0.30 15.59 -2.70
CA GLU A 44 1.11 15.49 -2.42
C GLU A 44 1.35 15.91 -0.97
N ALA A 45 2.14 15.11 -0.26
CA ALA A 45 2.61 15.41 1.07
C ALA A 45 4.13 15.22 1.15
N ARG A 46 4.74 15.78 2.19
CA ARG A 46 6.17 15.63 2.47
C ARG A 46 6.35 15.12 3.89
N VAL A 47 7.23 14.13 4.07
CA VAL A 47 7.64 13.71 5.41
C VAL A 47 8.34 14.88 6.08
N LYS A 48 7.89 15.28 7.26
CA LYS A 48 8.43 16.41 8.03
C LYS A 48 9.26 15.98 9.23
N ALA A 49 8.93 14.83 9.81
CA ALA A 49 9.62 14.31 10.98
C ALA A 49 9.45 12.79 11.04
N VAL A 50 10.48 12.08 11.47
CA VAL A 50 10.47 10.64 11.73
C VAL A 50 11.07 10.40 13.11
N ASP A 51 10.33 9.73 13.99
CA ASP A 51 10.80 9.25 15.28
C ASP A 51 10.72 7.72 15.27
N ALA A 52 11.83 7.07 14.91
CA ALA A 52 11.90 5.62 14.83
C ALA A 52 11.73 4.96 16.22
N ARG A 53 12.17 5.61 17.29
CA ARG A 53 12.05 5.09 18.67
C ARG A 53 10.60 5.05 19.11
N LYS A 54 9.85 6.13 18.87
CA LYS A 54 8.41 6.22 19.17
C LYS A 54 7.54 5.60 18.09
N LYS A 55 8.14 5.09 17.00
CA LYS A 55 7.48 4.54 15.81
C LYS A 55 6.40 5.50 15.28
N ARG A 56 6.83 6.72 14.96
CA ARG A 56 5.96 7.79 14.47
C ARG A 56 6.61 8.52 13.32
N PHE A 57 5.81 9.03 12.40
CA PHE A 57 6.26 10.06 11.49
C PHE A 57 5.12 10.99 11.11
N VAL A 58 5.47 12.17 10.62
CA VAL A 58 4.53 13.21 10.22
C VAL A 58 4.68 13.47 8.73
N VAL A 59 3.56 13.59 8.03
CA VAL A 59 3.52 14.11 6.66
C VAL A 59 2.69 15.38 6.62
N GLU A 60 3.23 16.41 5.97
CA GLU A 60 2.57 17.70 5.79
C GLU A 60 2.05 17.83 4.36
N LEU A 61 0.85 18.36 4.21
CA LEU A 61 0.24 18.60 2.91
C LEU A 61 1.06 19.66 2.15
N VAL A 62 1.42 19.35 0.91
CA VAL A 62 2.13 20.26 0.00
C VAL A 62 1.15 20.88 -0.98
N ARG A 63 0.39 20.04 -1.70
CA ARG A 63 -0.65 20.49 -2.64
C ARG A 63 -1.71 19.42 -2.86
N GLU A 64 -2.91 19.87 -3.17
CA GLU A 64 -4.03 19.01 -3.52
C GLU A 64 -4.03 18.70 -5.02
N LEU A 65 -4.27 17.45 -5.37
CA LEU A 65 -4.41 16.95 -6.74
C LEU A 65 -5.87 16.60 -7.06
N LYS A 66 -6.64 16.19 -6.05
CA LYS A 66 -8.08 15.92 -6.13
C LYS A 66 -8.74 16.29 -4.81
N GLY A 67 -9.83 17.05 -4.89
CA GLY A 67 -10.64 17.45 -3.73
C GLY A 67 -9.91 18.38 -2.76
N THR A 68 -10.66 19.04 -1.89
CA THR A 68 -10.11 19.89 -0.83
C THR A 68 -10.01 19.10 0.46
N SER A 69 -8.79 18.72 0.82
CA SER A 69 -8.46 17.98 2.03
C SER A 69 -8.75 18.82 3.28
N PRO A 70 -9.44 18.27 4.30
CA PRO A 70 -9.59 18.92 5.60
C PRO A 70 -8.32 18.81 6.46
N PHE A 71 -7.24 18.23 5.95
CA PHE A 71 -6.02 17.94 6.69
C PHE A 71 -4.90 18.93 6.34
N SER A 72 -4.26 19.53 7.34
CA SER A 72 -2.98 20.25 7.15
C SER A 72 -1.78 19.30 7.20
N ARG A 73 -1.87 18.28 8.04
CA ARG A 73 -0.86 17.22 8.20
C ARG A 73 -1.49 15.95 8.75
N LEU A 74 -0.83 14.83 8.53
CA LEU A 74 -1.17 13.54 9.13
C LEU A 74 -0.03 13.13 10.08
N ASN A 75 -0.38 12.88 11.34
CA ASN A 75 0.52 12.37 12.36
C ASN A 75 0.33 10.85 12.45
N LEU A 76 1.25 10.08 11.88
CA LEU A 76 1.16 8.63 11.85
C LEU A 76 1.72 8.01 13.13
N ASN A 77 0.89 7.24 13.81
CA ASN A 77 1.26 6.39 14.92
C ASN A 77 1.38 4.93 14.44
N LEU A 78 2.59 4.37 14.49
CA LEU A 78 2.87 3.01 14.05
C LEU A 78 2.89 2.00 15.20
N GLN A 79 2.67 2.44 16.45
CA GLN A 79 2.60 1.55 17.61
C GLN A 79 1.27 0.79 17.69
N VAL A 80 0.23 1.32 17.06
CA VAL A 80 -1.14 0.79 17.14
C VAL A 80 -1.42 -0.31 16.13
N SER A 81 -0.47 -0.65 15.26
CA SER A 81 -0.61 -1.79 14.36
C SER A 81 -0.40 -3.10 15.12
N SER A 82 -1.07 -4.17 14.68
CA SER A 82 -0.78 -5.50 15.22
C SER A 82 0.70 -5.85 14.99
N LYS A 83 1.29 -6.68 15.87
CA LYS A 83 2.72 -7.07 15.76
C LYS A 83 3.07 -7.70 14.40
N LYS A 84 2.08 -8.20 13.65
CA LYS A 84 2.24 -8.82 12.33
C LYS A 84 2.49 -7.83 11.19
N GLU A 85 2.31 -6.53 11.43
CA GLU A 85 2.27 -5.52 10.37
C GLU A 85 3.61 -4.78 10.15
N HIS A 86 4.66 -5.24 10.85
CA HIS A 86 6.06 -4.86 10.67
C HIS A 86 6.28 -3.35 10.37
N PRO A 87 5.94 -2.45 11.31
CA PRO A 87 6.05 -1.00 11.11
C PRO A 87 7.47 -0.52 10.76
N GLU A 88 8.49 -1.28 11.18
CA GLU A 88 9.90 -1.04 10.84
C GLU A 88 10.15 -1.03 9.33
N LEU A 89 9.36 -1.80 8.55
CA LEU A 89 9.47 -1.81 7.09
C LEU A 89 9.21 -0.42 6.51
N LEU A 90 8.20 0.29 7.03
CA LEU A 90 7.88 1.64 6.58
C LEU A 90 8.93 2.65 7.08
N LEU A 91 9.38 2.53 8.33
CA LEU A 91 10.35 3.46 8.93
C LEU A 91 11.70 3.49 8.19
N LYS A 92 12.14 2.35 7.65
CA LYS A 92 13.36 2.29 6.81
C LYS A 92 13.21 2.94 5.42
N ARG A 93 12.03 3.43 5.08
CA ARG A 93 11.65 3.92 3.74
C ARG A 93 11.12 5.34 3.76
N VAL A 94 11.13 5.98 4.93
CA VAL A 94 10.79 7.38 5.12
C VAL A 94 11.95 8.11 5.79
N ARG A 95 12.15 9.36 5.38
CA ARG A 95 13.07 10.31 6.02
C ARG A 95 12.52 11.72 5.81
N ASP A 96 12.98 12.68 6.59
CA ASP A 96 12.61 14.08 6.40
C ASP A 96 12.83 14.54 4.95
N GLY A 97 11.89 15.34 4.44
CA GLY A 97 11.87 15.85 3.08
C GLY A 97 11.36 14.88 2.01
N LEU A 98 11.15 13.60 2.32
CA LEU A 98 10.74 12.61 1.31
C LEU A 98 9.29 12.86 0.84
N PRO A 99 9.01 12.87 -0.48
CA PRO A 99 7.65 13.00 -0.98
C PRO A 99 6.84 11.74 -0.73
N VAL A 100 5.55 11.95 -0.47
CA VAL A 100 4.53 10.92 -0.27
C VAL A 100 3.27 11.33 -1.03
N VAL A 101 2.63 10.39 -1.72
CA VAL A 101 1.27 10.61 -2.24
C VAL A 101 0.27 10.03 -1.24
N ILE A 102 -0.76 10.80 -0.90
CA ILE A 102 -1.86 10.33 -0.05
C ILE A 102 -3.15 10.26 -0.85
N PHE A 103 -3.82 9.12 -0.73
CA PHE A 103 -5.14 8.82 -1.28
C PHE A 103 -6.11 8.66 -0.10
N GLY A 104 -7.02 9.61 0.10
CA GLY A 104 -7.95 9.64 1.22
C GLY A 104 -9.38 9.33 0.80
N THR A 105 -10.04 8.45 1.55
CA THR A 105 -11.45 8.09 1.39
C THR A 105 -12.16 8.16 2.73
N ARG A 106 -13.33 8.80 2.77
CA ARG A 106 -14.20 8.77 3.94
C ARG A 106 -15.08 7.53 3.90
N VAL A 107 -15.09 6.76 4.99
CA VAL A 107 -15.85 5.52 5.14
C VAL A 107 -16.60 5.58 6.47
N ARG A 108 -17.94 5.63 6.42
CA ARG A 108 -18.82 5.65 7.62
C ARG A 108 -18.40 6.69 8.66
N GLY A 109 -18.03 7.90 8.21
CA GLY A 109 -17.62 9.00 9.09
C GLY A 109 -16.13 9.03 9.45
N ASP A 110 -15.43 7.90 9.37
CA ASP A 110 -13.99 7.79 9.54
C ASP A 110 -13.23 8.01 8.23
N PHE A 111 -11.92 8.18 8.32
CA PHE A 111 -11.03 8.27 7.17
C PHE A 111 -10.15 7.04 7.05
N PHE A 112 -10.06 6.53 5.82
CA PHE A 112 -9.06 5.57 5.41
C PHE A 112 -8.12 6.24 4.42
N PHE A 113 -6.82 5.98 4.57
CA PHE A 113 -5.82 6.49 3.65
C PHE A 113 -4.93 5.37 3.14
N LEU A 114 -4.58 5.47 1.86
CA LEU A 114 -3.42 4.81 1.29
C LEU A 114 -2.33 5.86 1.10
N GLY A 115 -1.15 5.59 1.63
CA GLY A 115 0.05 6.34 1.37
C GLY A 115 0.96 5.59 0.40
N TYR A 116 1.67 6.34 -0.43
CA TYR A 116 2.65 5.80 -1.36
C TYR A 116 3.95 6.59 -1.32
N THR A 117 5.08 5.88 -1.18
CA THR A 117 6.41 6.44 -1.44
C THR A 117 7.38 5.40 -1.99
N ASN A 118 8.02 5.69 -3.13
CA ASN A 118 9.10 4.93 -3.77
C ASN A 118 8.90 3.40 -3.73
N GLY A 119 7.77 2.94 -4.26
CA GLY A 119 7.44 1.51 -4.34
C GLY A 119 6.90 0.90 -3.04
N THR A 120 6.61 1.71 -2.02
CA THR A 120 6.03 1.30 -0.74
C THR A 120 4.64 1.86 -0.60
N TRP A 121 3.66 0.96 -0.51
CA TRP A 121 2.29 1.28 -0.16
C TRP A 121 2.05 0.98 1.30
N PHE A 122 1.26 1.83 1.96
CA PHE A 122 0.88 1.65 3.35
C PHE A 122 -0.53 2.18 3.59
N SER A 123 -1.24 1.58 4.53
CA SER A 123 -2.57 2.05 4.90
C SER A 123 -2.62 2.56 6.35
N MET A 124 -3.54 3.50 6.57
CA MET A 124 -3.79 4.07 7.87
C MET A 124 -5.26 4.50 8.01
N GLY A 125 -5.72 4.65 9.24
CA GLY A 125 -7.05 5.18 9.53
C GLY A 125 -7.02 6.34 10.50
N SER A 126 -7.94 7.28 10.35
CA SER A 126 -8.18 8.34 11.33
C SER A 126 -9.66 8.40 11.69
N LYS A 127 -9.94 8.75 12.95
CA LYS A 127 -11.30 8.88 13.47
C LYS A 127 -11.82 10.29 13.19
N SER A 128 -13.02 10.38 12.61
CA SER A 128 -13.76 11.63 12.40
C SER A 128 -12.98 12.75 11.66
N LEU A 129 -13.62 13.92 11.51
CA LEU A 129 -12.96 15.11 10.95
C LEU A 129 -11.98 15.70 11.97
N PRO A 130 -10.85 16.25 11.53
CA PRO A 130 -9.86 16.86 12.42
C PRO A 130 -10.33 18.22 12.98
N SER A 131 -11.38 18.79 12.38
CA SER A 131 -12.07 20.02 12.82
C SER A 131 -13.57 19.91 12.54
N LYS A 132 -14.40 20.46 13.44
CA LYS A 132 -15.84 20.62 13.22
C LYS A 132 -16.18 21.94 12.49
N GLU A 133 -15.24 22.87 12.44
CA GLU A 133 -15.39 24.14 11.73
C GLU A 133 -15.25 23.92 10.21
N PRO A 134 -16.26 24.30 9.40
CA PRO A 134 -16.16 24.22 7.95
C PRO A 134 -14.97 25.01 7.40
N GLY A 135 -14.25 24.44 6.44
CA GLY A 135 -13.12 25.10 5.77
C GLY A 135 -11.81 25.16 6.56
N ARG A 136 -11.80 24.86 7.87
CA ARG A 136 -10.56 24.85 8.66
C ARG A 136 -9.81 23.53 8.51
N ARG A 137 -8.58 23.61 8.01
CA ARG A 137 -7.64 22.47 8.00
C ARG A 137 -7.05 22.25 9.38
N ALA A 138 -6.93 20.99 9.78
CA ALA A 138 -6.31 20.61 11.05
C ALA A 138 -5.45 19.34 10.92
N ALA A 139 -4.62 19.10 11.93
CA ALA A 139 -3.80 17.90 11.98
C ALA A 139 -4.67 16.68 12.37
N ALA A 140 -4.53 15.57 11.65
CA ALA A 140 -5.17 14.31 12.03
C ALA A 140 -4.16 13.35 12.66
N VAL A 141 -4.61 12.60 13.66
CA VAL A 141 -3.86 11.44 14.18
C VAL A 141 -4.30 10.20 13.42
N CYS A 142 -3.34 9.50 12.82
CA CYS A 142 -3.58 8.34 11.99
C CYS A 142 -2.98 7.09 12.62
N ALA A 143 -3.79 6.05 12.77
CA ALA A 143 -3.36 4.73 13.17
C ALA A 143 -2.85 3.98 11.93
N PHE A 144 -1.56 3.59 11.93
CA PHE A 144 -1.00 2.70 10.92
C PHE A 144 -1.71 1.33 10.98
N ARG A 145 -1.99 0.78 9.80
CA ARG A 145 -2.58 -0.55 9.66
C ARG A 145 -1.53 -1.53 9.19
N CYS A 146 -1.04 -1.36 7.96
CA CYS A 146 -0.08 -2.28 7.36
C CYS A 146 0.72 -1.64 6.22
N CYS A 147 1.81 -2.32 5.83
CA CYS A 147 2.37 -2.15 4.51
C CYS A 147 1.54 -3.00 3.52
N GLU A 148 0.99 -2.36 2.50
CA GLU A 148 0.06 -2.97 1.55
C GLU A 148 0.84 -3.70 0.44
N ILE A 149 1.46 -4.84 0.79
CA ILE A 149 2.49 -5.49 -0.03
C ILE A 149 2.03 -5.88 -1.45
N TYR A 150 0.73 -6.14 -1.64
CA TYR A 150 0.16 -6.50 -2.94
C TYR A 150 -0.08 -5.27 -3.84
N LEU A 151 -0.11 -4.05 -3.29
CA LEU A 151 -0.32 -2.83 -4.07
C LEU A 151 0.90 -2.40 -4.88
N ARG A 152 2.03 -3.09 -4.75
CA ARG A 152 3.11 -3.01 -5.75
C ARG A 152 2.66 -3.40 -7.16
N ARG A 153 1.60 -4.21 -7.28
CA ARG A 153 0.93 -4.52 -8.55
C ARG A 153 0.15 -3.33 -9.11
N THR A 154 -0.28 -2.40 -8.25
CA THR A 154 -0.97 -1.16 -8.62
C THR A 154 0.00 -0.14 -9.20
N TYR A 155 1.14 0.07 -8.53
CA TYR A 155 2.23 0.93 -9.00
C TYR A 155 3.50 0.68 -8.16
N ARG A 156 4.67 0.63 -8.79
CA ARG A 156 5.97 0.35 -8.14
C ARG A 156 7.11 1.31 -8.51
N GLY A 157 6.80 2.39 -9.24
CA GLY A 157 7.80 3.34 -9.75
C GLY A 157 8.31 4.32 -8.68
N LYS A 158 8.79 5.49 -9.11
CA LYS A 158 9.21 6.55 -8.18
C LYS A 158 8.02 7.41 -7.75
N THR A 159 8.08 7.99 -6.56
CA THR A 159 7.02 8.92 -6.12
C THR A 159 6.90 10.14 -7.04
N SER A 160 8.03 10.68 -7.51
CA SER A 160 8.06 11.84 -8.41
C SER A 160 7.40 11.55 -9.76
N GLU A 161 7.64 10.37 -10.33
CA GLU A 161 7.00 9.91 -11.56
C GLU A 161 5.49 9.77 -11.37
N LEU A 162 5.04 9.18 -10.26
CA LEU A 162 3.62 9.11 -9.95
C LEU A 162 2.99 10.50 -9.84
N LEU A 163 3.61 11.41 -9.08
CA LEU A 163 3.15 12.79 -8.92
C LEU A 163 3.02 13.52 -10.25
N ALA A 164 3.93 13.29 -11.19
CA ALA A 164 3.87 13.87 -12.53
C ALA A 164 2.71 13.31 -13.38
N LEU A 165 2.36 12.03 -13.20
CA LEU A 165 1.29 11.36 -13.97
C LEU A 165 -0.12 11.65 -13.42
N LEU A 166 -0.24 11.88 -12.11
CA LEU A 166 -1.53 11.98 -11.43
C LEU A 166 -2.44 13.11 -11.96
N PRO A 167 -1.97 14.34 -12.24
CA PRO A 167 -2.84 15.40 -12.75
C PRO A 167 -3.54 15.01 -14.06
N ASP A 168 -2.79 14.48 -15.04
CA ASP A 168 -3.35 14.06 -16.32
C ASP A 168 -4.27 12.85 -16.18
N ALA A 169 -3.93 11.90 -15.30
CA ALA A 169 -4.77 10.74 -15.02
C ALA A 169 -6.09 11.10 -14.34
N LEU A 170 -6.05 12.05 -13.39
CA LEU A 170 -7.22 12.58 -12.70
C LEU A 170 -8.12 13.39 -13.63
N ALA A 171 -7.53 14.14 -14.57
CA ALA A 171 -8.24 14.87 -15.61
C ALA A 171 -8.74 13.99 -16.77
N GLY A 172 -8.46 12.68 -16.76
CA GLY A 172 -8.84 11.76 -17.83
C GLY A 172 -8.07 11.95 -19.14
N LYS A 173 -7.02 12.77 -19.16
CA LYS A 173 -6.21 13.07 -20.35
C LYS A 173 -5.24 11.94 -20.70
N LYS A 174 -4.76 11.22 -19.68
CA LYS A 174 -3.89 10.05 -19.85
C LYS A 174 -4.43 8.87 -19.05
N PRO A 175 -4.17 7.62 -19.46
CA PRO A 175 -4.52 6.47 -18.65
C PRO A 175 -3.78 6.50 -17.32
N ALA A 176 -4.45 6.08 -16.25
CA ALA A 176 -3.80 5.82 -14.97
C ALA A 176 -2.76 4.68 -15.13
N PRO A 177 -1.69 4.66 -14.30
CA PRO A 177 -0.72 3.57 -14.29
C PRO A 177 -1.36 2.18 -14.36
N ALA A 178 -0.82 1.35 -15.25
CA ALA A 178 -1.34 0.01 -15.50
C ALA A 178 -1.08 -0.91 -14.30
N TYR A 179 -2.07 -1.76 -14.01
CA TYR A 179 -1.93 -2.82 -13.01
C TYR A 179 -1.13 -4.00 -13.60
N ASP A 180 -0.11 -4.45 -12.87
CA ASP A 180 0.75 -5.57 -13.26
C ASP A 180 0.61 -6.72 -12.23
N PRO A 181 -0.16 -7.80 -12.53
CA PRO A 181 -0.33 -8.93 -11.61
C PRO A 181 0.96 -9.74 -11.39
N LYS A 182 1.96 -9.61 -12.27
CA LYS A 182 3.20 -10.37 -12.20
C LYS A 182 4.18 -9.79 -11.18
N VAL A 183 3.91 -8.57 -10.67
CA VAL A 183 4.73 -8.01 -9.59
C VAL A 183 4.57 -8.85 -8.33
N LYS A 184 5.70 -9.31 -7.79
CA LYS A 184 5.75 -9.99 -6.51
C LYS A 184 5.34 -9.03 -5.38
N PRO A 185 4.63 -9.52 -4.35
CA PRO A 185 4.32 -8.72 -3.17
C PRO A 185 5.61 -8.22 -2.49
N GLY A 186 5.55 -7.04 -1.88
CA GLY A 186 6.65 -6.51 -1.08
C GLY A 186 6.56 -5.01 -0.83
N VAL A 187 7.71 -4.40 -0.53
CA VAL A 187 7.86 -2.95 -0.29
C VAL A 187 9.01 -2.39 -1.13
N GLY A 188 9.15 -1.06 -1.18
CA GLY A 188 10.20 -0.36 -1.91
C GLY A 188 11.62 -0.68 -1.42
N ALA A 189 12.63 -0.12 -2.07
CA ALA A 189 14.00 -0.19 -1.54
C ALA A 189 14.11 0.57 -0.21
N GLU A 190 14.96 0.10 0.69
CA GLU A 190 15.32 0.86 1.90
C GLU A 190 16.09 2.12 1.52
N LEU A 191 15.91 3.19 2.29
CA LEU A 191 16.73 4.38 2.12
C LEU A 191 18.14 4.07 2.60
N LYS A 192 19.14 4.51 1.83
CA LYS A 192 20.52 4.48 2.29
C LYS A 192 20.66 5.34 3.57
N PRO A 193 21.52 4.95 4.53
CA PRO A 193 21.86 5.78 5.66
C PRO A 193 22.33 7.17 5.19
N ALA A 194 21.96 8.22 5.93
CA ALA A 194 22.49 9.55 5.67
C ALA A 194 24.03 9.51 5.80
N GLY A 195 24.74 9.74 4.69
CA GLY A 195 26.21 9.70 4.62
C GLY A 195 26.84 8.62 3.73
N ALA A 196 26.06 7.66 3.19
CA ALA A 196 26.60 6.59 2.33
C ALA A 196 26.68 6.95 0.84
N GLY A 197 27.12 8.18 0.55
CA GLY A 197 27.19 8.73 -0.81
C GLY A 197 27.89 10.07 -0.82
N SER A 198 29.18 10.05 -0.47
CA SER A 198 30.19 11.00 -0.93
C SER A 198 31.02 10.30 -2.00
#